data_AF-A0A8J6XDH6-F1
#
_entry.id   AF-A0A8J6XDH6-F1
#
_cell.length_a   1.000
_cell.length_b   1.000
_cell.length_c   1.000
_cell.angle_alpha   90.00
_cell.angle_beta   90.00
_cell.angle_gamma   90.00
#
_symmetry.space_group_name_H-M   'P 1'
#
loop_
_entity.id
_entity.type
_entity.pdbx_description
1 polymer ?
#
loop_
_entity_poly.entity_id
_entity_poly.type
_entity_poly.pdbx_seq_one_letter_code
_entity_poly.pdbx_strand_id
1 'polypeptide(L)'
;MFKLQNWSLANATSLFLGLVTGAATSFFAVVPTVTAAPESAANFPDTKNHWAQPFIEALAERKIITGYPDGTYRPNKSVARDEFAAIIRQAFNQNRERQIASGTVYKDVPAGYWAAAPIEEAYETGFMHGYPGGYFRPKQPVTRVEALVSLTQNLDLHSSANQVPAQTTRRTARNLFLLPLPMTTLMQPIMTAKATAKTVPQPPVSTVVSNYYADAEKIPQYAVDEVAKATQAAIVVNHPNTRILNPNQAATRGAVAAFVHQALVNQGRLEPIKSTTAASNYIVGRSKISDSNVQTQQ
;
A
#
# COMPACT_ATOMS: atom_id res chain seq x y z
N MET A 1 31.10 -58.07 -32.52
CA MET A 1 32.10 -57.68 -31.49
C MET A 1 31.57 -58.20 -30.15
N PHE A 2 32.31 -59.15 -29.57
CA PHE A 2 31.91 -60.15 -28.54
C PHE A 2 31.46 -59.52 -27.19
N LYS A 3 30.25 -59.85 -26.70
CA LYS A 3 29.86 -60.88 -25.70
C LYS A 3 30.22 -60.59 -24.23
N LEU A 4 29.16 -60.48 -23.42
CA LEU A 4 29.07 -60.70 -21.98
C LEU A 4 29.56 -62.11 -21.58
N GLN A 5 30.29 -62.25 -20.47
CA GLN A 5 30.06 -63.34 -19.48
C GLN A 5 30.94 -63.26 -18.21
N ASN A 6 30.23 -63.31 -17.07
CA ASN A 6 30.41 -64.07 -15.81
C ASN A 6 31.71 -64.06 -14.95
N TRP A 7 31.51 -63.57 -13.72
CA TRP A 7 31.71 -64.15 -12.37
C TRP A 7 32.79 -65.22 -12.11
N SER A 8 33.64 -64.96 -11.09
CA SER A 8 34.14 -65.98 -10.16
C SER A 8 34.56 -65.36 -8.82
N LEU A 9 34.11 -65.98 -7.72
CA LEU A 9 34.58 -65.78 -6.35
C LEU A 9 35.99 -66.39 -6.20
N ALA A 10 36.89 -65.70 -5.48
CA ALA A 10 38.02 -66.33 -4.80
C ALA A 10 38.42 -65.47 -3.60
N ASN A 11 38.41 -66.11 -2.44
CA ASN A 11 38.71 -65.53 -1.15
C ASN A 11 40.20 -65.21 -1.05
N ALA A 12 40.54 -64.05 -0.50
CA ALA A 12 41.87 -63.79 0.02
C ALA A 12 41.72 -63.14 1.40
N THR A 13 41.70 -63.99 2.42
CA THR A 13 41.97 -63.64 3.80
C THR A 13 43.40 -63.12 3.90
N SER A 14 43.56 -61.82 4.20
CA SER A 14 44.79 -61.30 4.78
C SER A 14 44.43 -60.47 6.01
N LEU A 15 44.59 -61.11 7.17
CA LEU A 15 44.71 -60.46 8.46
C LEU A 15 45.95 -59.57 8.43
N PHE A 16 45.77 -58.25 8.54
CA PHE A 16 46.82 -57.38 9.08
C PHE A 16 46.25 -56.58 10.25
N LEU A 17 46.74 -56.95 11.42
CA LEU A 17 46.51 -56.32 12.71
C LEU A 17 47.30 -55.00 12.74
N GLY A 18 46.66 -53.90 12.36
CA GLY A 18 47.21 -52.55 12.47
C GLY A 18 46.49 -51.77 13.55
N LEU A 19 47.03 -51.78 14.77
CA LEU A 19 46.53 -50.99 15.89
C LEU A 19 46.92 -49.52 15.69
N VAL A 20 46.05 -48.73 15.05
CA VAL A 20 46.18 -47.27 14.99
C VAL A 20 45.41 -46.67 16.16
N THR A 21 46.12 -46.35 17.25
CA THR A 21 45.64 -45.46 18.31
C THR A 21 45.59 -44.04 17.77
N GLY A 22 44.55 -43.71 17.02
CA GLY A 22 44.23 -42.34 16.64
C GLY A 22 43.46 -41.66 17.76
N ALA A 23 44.11 -40.75 18.49
CA ALA A 23 43.42 -39.85 19.40
C ALA A 23 42.45 -38.98 18.59
N ALA A 24 41.15 -39.16 18.77
CA ALA A 24 40.12 -38.34 18.16
C ALA A 24 40.15 -36.94 18.80
N THR A 25 40.93 -36.02 18.24
CA THR A 25 40.82 -34.60 18.58
C THR A 25 39.52 -34.09 17.96
N SER A 26 38.48 -34.02 18.80
CA SER A 26 37.22 -33.39 18.43
C SER A 26 37.47 -31.91 18.18
N PHE A 27 37.47 -31.49 16.92
CA PHE A 27 37.36 -30.09 16.57
C PHE A 27 35.92 -29.66 16.84
N PHE A 28 35.67 -29.07 18.00
CA PHE A 28 34.46 -28.26 18.20
C PHE A 28 34.62 -26.99 17.37
N ALA A 29 33.89 -26.90 16.25
CA ALA A 29 33.66 -25.62 15.62
C ALA A 29 32.89 -24.75 16.61
N VAL A 30 33.56 -23.73 17.18
CA VAL A 30 32.86 -22.66 17.90
C VAL A 30 32.02 -21.95 16.85
N VAL A 31 30.74 -22.33 16.77
CA VAL A 31 29.76 -21.53 16.04
C VAL A 31 29.67 -20.22 16.81
N PRO A 32 30.03 -19.06 16.22
CA PRO A 32 29.76 -17.81 16.89
C PRO A 32 28.25 -17.74 17.07
N THR A 33 27.79 -17.77 18.31
CA THR A 33 26.43 -17.36 18.64
C THR A 33 26.34 -15.91 18.19
N VAL A 34 25.76 -15.68 17.01
CA VAL A 34 25.30 -14.35 16.61
C VAL A 34 24.21 -14.04 17.62
N THR A 35 24.59 -13.38 18.71
CA THR A 35 23.67 -12.72 19.61
C THR A 35 22.94 -11.68 18.77
N ALA A 36 21.80 -12.07 18.20
CA ALA A 36 20.85 -11.13 17.65
C ALA A 36 20.53 -10.16 18.78
N ALA A 37 20.97 -8.90 18.61
CA ALA A 37 20.60 -7.83 19.52
C ALA A 37 19.08 -7.83 19.68
N PRO A 38 18.55 -7.58 20.89
CA PRO A 38 17.12 -7.55 21.11
C PRO A 38 16.51 -6.54 20.13
N GLU A 39 15.57 -7.01 19.30
CA GLU A 39 14.77 -6.22 18.37
C GLU A 39 13.89 -5.27 19.21
N SER A 40 14.50 -4.18 19.66
CA SER A 40 13.83 -3.15 20.45
C SER A 40 12.70 -2.56 19.61
N ALA A 41 11.49 -2.45 20.20
CA ALA A 41 10.40 -1.67 19.62
C ALA A 41 10.97 -0.34 19.13
N ALA A 42 10.95 -0.13 17.81
CA ALA A 42 11.81 0.84 17.16
C ALA A 42 11.41 2.28 17.55
N ASN A 43 12.06 2.82 18.57
CA ASN A 43 11.94 4.20 18.99
C ASN A 43 12.96 5.05 18.23
N PHE A 44 12.48 5.92 17.35
CA PHE A 44 13.32 6.74 16.50
C PHE A 44 13.58 8.11 17.15
N PRO A 45 14.84 8.48 17.45
CA PRO A 45 15.14 9.73 18.17
C PRO A 45 14.62 10.99 17.47
N ASP A 46 14.62 11.00 16.14
CA ASP A 46 14.18 12.12 15.30
C ASP A 46 12.65 12.20 15.14
N THR A 47 11.90 11.30 15.77
CA THR A 47 10.43 11.37 15.83
C THR A 47 9.91 11.91 17.15
N LYS A 48 10.77 12.12 18.15
CA LYS A 48 10.36 12.66 19.45
C LYS A 48 9.68 14.02 19.28
N ASN A 49 8.46 14.14 19.83
CA ASN A 49 7.59 15.32 19.72
C ASN A 49 7.11 15.62 18.29
N HIS A 50 7.34 14.72 17.33
CA HIS A 50 6.81 14.86 15.98
C HIS A 50 5.33 14.46 15.96
N TRP A 51 4.49 15.20 15.23
CA TRP A 51 3.04 14.95 15.19
C TRP A 51 2.68 13.53 14.73
N ALA A 52 3.53 12.94 13.88
CA ALA A 52 3.33 11.60 13.33
C ALA A 52 3.89 10.47 14.21
N GLN A 53 4.59 10.81 15.32
CA GLN A 53 5.26 9.84 16.20
C GLN A 53 4.40 8.62 16.55
N PRO A 54 3.17 8.76 17.08
CA PRO A 54 2.40 7.59 17.50
C PRO A 54 1.99 6.69 16.33
N PHE A 55 1.79 7.23 15.12
CA PHE A 55 1.51 6.41 13.94
C PHE A 55 2.76 5.65 13.51
N ILE A 56 3.93 6.30 13.57
CA ILE A 56 5.21 5.70 13.21
C ILE A 56 5.56 4.56 14.17
N GLU A 57 5.47 4.80 15.48
CA GLU A 57 5.76 3.79 16.50
C GLU A 57 4.86 2.56 16.33
N ALA A 58 3.54 2.75 16.19
CA ALA A 58 2.60 1.64 16.04
C ALA A 58 2.84 0.79 14.77
N LEU A 59 3.27 1.40 13.66
CA LEU A 59 3.62 0.67 12.44
C LEU A 59 4.99 0.00 12.55
N ALA A 60 5.96 0.62 13.23
CA ALA A 60 7.29 0.07 13.40
C ALA A 60 7.29 -1.15 14.35
N GLU A 61 6.48 -1.12 15.41
CA GLU A 61 6.23 -2.27 16.30
C GLU A 61 5.75 -3.52 15.54
N ARG A 62 5.03 -3.33 14.44
CA ARG A 62 4.51 -4.41 13.59
C ARG A 62 5.38 -4.70 12.39
N LYS A 63 6.57 -4.11 12.33
CA LYS A 63 7.53 -4.24 11.24
C LYS A 63 6.94 -3.87 9.88
N ILE A 64 5.96 -2.95 9.87
CA ILE A 64 5.35 -2.44 8.62
C ILE A 64 6.26 -1.40 7.96
N ILE A 65 6.91 -0.60 8.80
CA ILE A 65 7.89 0.40 8.38
C ILE A 65 9.20 0.17 9.13
N THR A 66 10.29 0.52 8.48
CA THR A 66 11.64 0.49 9.05
C THR A 66 12.29 1.86 8.93
N GLY A 67 13.18 2.16 9.87
CA GLY A 67 14.04 3.33 9.83
C GLY A 67 15.26 3.12 8.94
N TYR A 68 16.16 4.09 9.00
CA TYR A 68 17.44 4.06 8.34
C TYR A 68 18.49 3.32 9.21
N PRO A 69 19.59 2.85 8.62
CA PRO A 69 20.66 2.17 9.36
C PRO A 69 21.30 3.01 10.47
N ASP A 70 21.15 4.34 10.41
CA ASP A 70 21.60 5.29 11.43
C ASP A 70 20.64 5.41 12.64
N GLY A 71 19.57 4.60 12.68
CA GLY A 71 18.57 4.60 13.74
C GLY A 71 17.51 5.71 13.63
N THR A 72 17.49 6.49 12.54
CA THR A 72 16.49 7.55 12.30
C THR A 72 15.30 7.08 11.47
N TYR A 73 14.17 7.77 11.54
CA TYR A 73 13.02 7.51 10.64
C TYR A 73 12.89 8.52 9.51
N ARG A 74 13.34 9.76 9.72
CA ARG A 74 13.25 10.93 8.84
C ARG A 74 11.81 11.27 8.45
N PRO A 75 10.92 11.59 9.42
CA PRO A 75 9.48 11.73 9.17
C PRO A 75 9.12 12.85 8.19
N ASN A 76 9.99 13.85 8.02
CA ASN A 76 9.79 14.97 7.09
C ASN A 76 10.32 14.70 5.67
N LYS A 77 11.05 13.61 5.44
CA LYS A 77 11.55 13.24 4.11
C LYS A 77 10.39 12.76 3.24
N SER A 78 10.40 13.13 1.95
CA SER A 78 9.43 12.62 0.97
C SER A 78 9.63 11.12 0.69
N VAL A 79 8.53 10.43 0.39
CA VAL A 79 8.53 9.00 0.04
C VAL A 79 8.53 8.84 -1.47
N ALA A 80 9.45 8.04 -1.99
CA ALA A 80 9.44 7.64 -3.40
C ALA A 80 8.39 6.55 -3.66
N ARG A 81 7.90 6.44 -4.90
CA ARG A 81 6.83 5.48 -5.26
C ARG A 81 7.23 4.02 -5.03
N ASP A 82 8.51 3.68 -5.20
CA ASP A 82 9.04 2.35 -4.89
C ASP A 82 9.06 2.04 -3.39
N GLU A 83 9.50 3.00 -2.56
CA GLU A 83 9.41 2.93 -1.10
C GLU A 83 7.96 2.77 -0.65
N PHE A 84 7.03 3.50 -1.27
CA PHE A 84 5.60 3.40 -0.96
C PHE A 84 5.02 2.03 -1.33
N ALA A 85 5.37 1.47 -2.48
CA ALA A 85 4.95 0.11 -2.86
C ALA A 85 5.45 -0.95 -1.85
N ALA A 86 6.68 -0.81 -1.36
CA ALA A 86 7.21 -1.68 -0.32
C ALA A 86 6.43 -1.57 1.00
N ILE A 87 6.04 -0.35 1.41
CA ILE A 87 5.20 -0.13 2.59
C ILE A 87 3.82 -0.77 2.40
N ILE A 88 3.19 -0.62 1.24
CA ILE A 88 1.89 -1.23 0.93
C ILE A 88 1.97 -2.75 1.03
N ARG A 89 2.97 -3.37 0.39
CA ARG A 89 3.16 -4.81 0.44
C ARG A 89 3.30 -5.33 1.87
N GLN A 90 4.04 -4.60 2.70
CA GLN A 90 4.23 -4.99 4.09
C GLN A 90 2.96 -4.77 4.94
N ALA A 91 2.20 -3.71 4.65
CA ALA A 91 1.00 -3.36 5.39
C ALA A 91 -0.21 -4.24 5.03
N PHE A 92 -0.41 -4.55 3.76
CA PHE A 92 -1.64 -5.15 3.24
C PHE A 92 -1.36 -6.46 2.52
N ASN A 93 -2.12 -7.49 2.89
CA ASN A 93 -2.13 -8.78 2.21
C ASN A 93 -3.51 -8.95 1.56
N GLN A 94 -3.68 -8.34 0.38
CA GLN A 94 -4.93 -8.39 -0.38
C GLN A 94 -4.89 -9.45 -1.48
N ASN A 95 -6.06 -9.89 -1.90
CA ASN A 95 -6.19 -10.78 -3.04
C ASN A 95 -5.74 -10.07 -4.32
N ARG A 96 -5.12 -10.82 -5.23
CA ARG A 96 -4.70 -10.30 -6.53
C ARG A 96 -5.90 -10.16 -7.45
N GLU A 97 -6.10 -8.96 -7.97
CA GLU A 97 -7.17 -8.63 -8.93
C GLU A 97 -6.70 -8.70 -10.37
N ARG A 98 -5.39 -8.50 -10.59
CA ARG A 98 -4.78 -8.46 -11.92
C ARG A 98 -3.77 -9.58 -12.04
N GLN A 99 -3.67 -10.13 -13.24
CA GLN A 99 -2.67 -11.12 -13.60
C GLN A 99 -1.59 -10.46 -14.45
N ILE A 100 -0.33 -10.68 -14.09
CA ILE A 100 0.81 -10.26 -14.91
C ILE A 100 1.25 -11.45 -15.79
N ALA A 101 1.30 -11.24 -17.11
CA ALA A 101 1.98 -12.19 -17.99
C ALA A 101 3.49 -12.16 -17.69
N SER A 102 4.14 -13.32 -17.68
CA SER A 102 5.56 -13.46 -17.29
C SER A 102 6.46 -12.35 -17.85
N GLY A 103 7.22 -11.68 -16.98
CA GLY A 103 8.07 -10.52 -17.31
C GLY A 103 7.84 -9.34 -16.36
N THR A 104 8.47 -8.19 -16.64
CA THR A 104 8.28 -6.97 -15.87
C THR A 104 7.08 -6.17 -16.41
N VAL A 105 6.21 -5.68 -15.52
CA VAL A 105 5.03 -4.87 -15.90
C VAL A 105 5.43 -3.53 -16.50
N TYR A 106 6.56 -2.98 -16.04
CA TYR A 106 7.00 -1.63 -16.36
C TYR A 106 8.39 -1.63 -17.00
N LYS A 107 8.60 -0.72 -17.95
CA LYS A 107 9.83 -0.58 -18.73
C LYS A 107 11.00 -0.04 -17.91
N ASP A 108 10.71 0.72 -16.86
CA ASP A 108 11.67 1.37 -15.96
C ASP A 108 11.83 0.62 -14.63
N VAL A 109 11.35 -0.62 -14.55
CA VAL A 109 11.50 -1.50 -13.39
C VAL A 109 12.13 -2.81 -13.85
N PRO A 110 13.47 -2.92 -13.83
CA PRO A 110 14.17 -4.16 -14.16
C PRO A 110 13.85 -5.28 -13.15
N ALA A 111 13.86 -6.54 -13.58
CA ALA A 111 13.54 -7.69 -12.72
C ALA A 111 14.44 -7.83 -11.48
N GLY A 112 15.71 -7.40 -11.57
CA GLY A 112 16.64 -7.39 -10.43
C GLY A 112 16.52 -6.17 -9.50
N TYR A 113 15.58 -5.26 -9.76
CA TYR A 113 15.37 -4.09 -8.92
C TYR A 113 14.79 -4.49 -7.56
N TRP A 114 15.34 -3.96 -6.46
CA TRP A 114 14.94 -4.33 -5.10
C TRP A 114 13.42 -4.17 -4.85
N ALA A 115 12.79 -3.21 -5.54
CA ALA A 115 11.37 -2.96 -5.46
C ALA A 115 10.55 -3.54 -6.62
N ALA A 116 11.13 -4.38 -7.48
CA ALA A 116 10.38 -5.04 -8.57
C ALA A 116 9.17 -5.81 -8.02
N ALA A 117 9.38 -6.75 -7.10
CA ALA A 117 8.30 -7.52 -6.48
C ALA A 117 7.27 -6.65 -5.74
N PRO A 118 7.64 -5.69 -4.86
CA PRO A 118 6.65 -4.78 -4.27
C PRO A 118 5.82 -4.00 -5.29
N ILE A 119 6.45 -3.53 -6.37
CA ILE A 119 5.77 -2.75 -7.41
C ILE A 119 4.79 -3.63 -8.19
N GLU A 120 5.19 -4.85 -8.53
CA GLU A 120 4.35 -5.83 -9.21
C GLU A 120 3.18 -6.25 -8.33
N GLU A 121 3.43 -6.60 -7.08
CA GLU A 121 2.37 -6.96 -6.13
C GLU A 121 1.40 -5.81 -5.88
N ALA A 122 1.90 -4.57 -5.70
CA ALA A 122 1.04 -3.39 -5.56
C ALA A 122 0.21 -3.12 -6.83
N TYR A 123 0.70 -3.51 -8.01
CA TYR A 123 -0.07 -3.49 -9.24
C TYR A 123 -1.10 -4.63 -9.30
N GLU A 124 -0.74 -5.87 -8.95
CA GLU A 124 -1.64 -7.03 -8.98
C GLU A 124 -2.80 -6.89 -8.00
N THR A 125 -2.51 -6.38 -6.81
CA THR A 125 -3.47 -6.07 -5.74
C THR A 125 -4.12 -4.69 -5.91
N GLY A 126 -3.83 -4.01 -7.01
CA GLY A 126 -4.50 -2.78 -7.39
C GLY A 126 -4.36 -1.54 -6.53
N PHE A 127 -3.51 -1.57 -5.50
CA PHE A 127 -3.14 -0.37 -4.76
C PHE A 127 -2.41 0.66 -5.62
N MET A 128 -1.60 0.23 -6.60
CA MET A 128 -0.80 1.14 -7.42
C MET A 128 -0.94 0.86 -8.91
N HIS A 129 -0.74 1.92 -9.68
CA HIS A 129 -0.67 1.89 -11.13
C HIS A 129 0.55 2.67 -11.60
N GLY A 130 1.08 2.29 -12.76
CA GLY A 130 2.02 3.12 -13.50
C GLY A 130 1.34 4.23 -14.30
N TYR A 131 2.16 4.96 -15.01
CA TYR A 131 1.80 6.04 -15.92
C TYR A 131 1.62 5.51 -17.35
N PRO A 132 0.94 6.28 -18.22
CA PRO A 132 0.89 6.01 -19.65
C PRO A 132 2.28 5.74 -20.24
N GLY A 133 2.34 4.81 -21.19
CA GLY A 133 3.58 4.40 -21.84
C GLY A 133 4.32 3.22 -21.18
N GLY A 134 3.81 2.70 -20.06
CA GLY A 134 4.35 1.53 -19.37
C GLY A 134 5.48 1.86 -18.40
N TYR A 135 5.37 2.98 -17.69
CA TYR A 135 6.39 3.46 -16.73
C TYR A 135 5.83 3.54 -15.32
N PHE A 136 6.57 3.10 -14.31
CA PHE A 136 6.18 3.23 -12.91
C PHE A 136 6.73 4.49 -12.24
N ARG A 137 7.89 4.96 -12.70
CA ARG A 137 8.69 6.07 -12.13
C ARG A 137 9.04 5.84 -10.66
N PRO A 138 9.83 4.79 -10.34
CA PRO A 138 10.04 4.33 -8.96
C PRO A 138 10.61 5.41 -8.04
N LYS A 139 11.51 6.26 -8.54
CA LYS A 139 12.17 7.32 -7.77
C LYS A 139 11.39 8.63 -7.67
N GLN A 140 10.28 8.75 -8.39
CA GLN A 140 9.43 9.94 -8.27
C GLN A 140 8.77 9.94 -6.89
N PRO A 141 8.70 11.08 -6.18
CA PRO A 141 7.92 11.18 -4.96
C PRO A 141 6.45 10.88 -5.21
N VAL A 142 5.82 10.13 -4.30
CA VAL A 142 4.37 9.97 -4.29
C VAL A 142 3.73 11.23 -3.71
N THR A 143 2.69 11.75 -4.34
CA THR A 143 1.92 12.89 -3.81
C THR A 143 0.95 12.44 -2.72
N ARG A 144 0.47 13.38 -1.90
CA ARG A 144 -0.53 13.09 -0.86
C ARG A 144 -1.80 12.49 -1.44
N VAL A 145 -2.27 13.02 -2.57
CA VAL A 145 -3.48 12.50 -3.22
C VAL A 145 -3.27 11.10 -3.80
N GLU A 146 -2.12 10.84 -4.44
CA GLU A 146 -1.82 9.51 -4.96
C GLU A 146 -1.73 8.46 -3.85
N ALA A 147 -1.15 8.81 -2.70
CA ALA A 147 -1.10 7.90 -1.55
C ALA A 147 -2.51 7.57 -1.02
N LEU A 148 -3.40 8.56 -0.94
CA LEU A 148 -4.79 8.34 -0.50
C LEU A 148 -5.61 7.52 -1.50
N VAL A 149 -5.51 7.86 -2.80
CA VAL A 149 -6.14 7.09 -3.87
C VAL A 149 -5.68 5.64 -3.84
N SER A 150 -4.37 5.43 -3.67
CA SER A 150 -3.79 4.10 -3.57
C SER A 150 -4.38 3.25 -2.44
N LEU A 151 -4.62 3.87 -1.27
CA LEU A 151 -5.19 3.18 -0.10
C LEU A 151 -6.71 3.00 -0.17
N THR A 152 -7.42 3.69 -1.06
CA THR A 152 -8.90 3.70 -1.09
C THR A 152 -9.47 2.86 -2.22
N GLN A 153 -8.74 2.74 -3.33
CA GLN A 153 -9.20 2.00 -4.50
C GLN A 153 -9.39 0.50 -4.24
N ASN A 154 -8.59 -0.09 -3.35
CA ASN A 154 -8.67 -1.52 -3.06
C ASN A 154 -8.65 -1.88 -1.57
N LEU A 155 -9.25 -1.02 -0.76
CA LEU A 155 -9.65 -1.42 0.59
C LEU A 155 -11.16 -1.38 0.64
N ASP A 156 -11.77 -2.45 1.15
CA ASP A 156 -13.18 -2.44 1.55
C ASP A 156 -13.30 -1.49 2.74
N LEU A 157 -13.57 -0.21 2.46
CA LEU A 157 -13.58 0.82 3.49
C LEU A 157 -14.92 0.85 4.22
N HIS A 158 -14.83 0.74 5.53
CA HIS A 158 -15.99 0.90 6.41
C HIS A 158 -16.17 2.40 6.68
N SER A 159 -17.32 2.97 6.34
CA SER A 159 -17.65 4.34 6.73
C SER A 159 -17.84 4.42 8.24
N SER A 160 -17.16 5.35 8.91
CA SER A 160 -17.35 5.63 10.34
C SER A 160 -18.67 6.37 10.64
N ALA A 161 -19.49 6.60 9.62
CA ALA A 161 -20.85 7.12 9.74
C ALA A 161 -21.83 5.93 9.77
N ASN A 162 -22.56 5.81 10.87
CA ASN A 162 -23.60 4.83 11.12
C ASN A 162 -24.44 4.54 9.85
N GLN A 163 -24.61 3.27 9.53
CA GLN A 163 -25.38 2.77 8.37
C GLN A 163 -26.79 3.38 8.34
N VAL A 164 -27.06 4.28 7.39
CA VAL A 164 -28.42 4.58 6.96
C VAL A 164 -28.72 3.61 5.82
N PRO A 165 -29.65 2.64 5.97
CA PRO A 165 -29.94 1.69 4.91
C PRO A 165 -30.44 2.46 3.68
N ALA A 166 -29.77 2.22 2.55
CA ALA A 166 -30.18 2.73 1.25
C ALA A 166 -31.62 2.28 0.97
N GLN A 167 -32.57 3.23 0.99
CA GLN A 167 -33.90 2.98 0.48
C GLN A 167 -33.81 2.72 -1.02
N THR A 168 -33.94 1.45 -1.39
CA THR A 168 -34.05 0.98 -2.77
C THR A 168 -35.25 1.68 -3.43
N THR A 169 -35.00 2.74 -4.19
CA THR A 169 -36.01 3.23 -5.13
C THR A 169 -36.09 2.22 -6.26
N ARG A 170 -37.02 1.27 -6.16
CA ARG A 170 -37.42 0.42 -7.29
C ARG A 170 -37.89 1.34 -8.42
N ARG A 171 -37.03 1.62 -9.39
CA ARG A 171 -37.46 2.17 -10.68
C ARG A 171 -38.21 1.07 -11.41
N THR A 172 -39.54 1.19 -11.44
CA THR A 172 -40.42 0.38 -12.27
C THR A 172 -40.03 0.58 -13.73
N ALA A 173 -39.41 -0.43 -14.33
CA ALA A 173 -39.18 -0.46 -15.77
C ALA A 173 -40.56 -0.55 -16.46
N ARG A 174 -40.97 0.51 -17.17
CA ARG A 174 -42.03 0.42 -18.17
C ARG A 174 -41.38 0.04 -19.50
N ASN A 175 -41.73 -1.14 -20.00
CA ASN A 175 -41.41 -1.63 -21.33
C ASN A 175 -41.64 -0.54 -22.39
N LEU A 176 -40.58 -0.14 -23.09
CA LEU A 176 -40.68 0.64 -24.32
C LEU A 176 -40.17 -0.24 -25.47
N PHE A 177 -41.11 -0.79 -26.23
CA PHE A 177 -40.86 -1.45 -27.51
C PHE A 177 -40.30 -0.41 -28.50
N LEU A 178 -39.04 -0.56 -28.93
CA LEU A 178 -38.48 0.14 -30.09
C LEU A 178 -38.16 -0.87 -31.21
N LEU A 179 -38.74 -0.63 -32.38
CA LEU A 179 -38.55 -1.39 -33.62
C LEU A 179 -37.12 -1.23 -34.19
N PRO A 180 -36.57 -2.22 -34.91
CA PRO A 180 -35.27 -2.11 -35.56
C PRO A 180 -35.37 -1.42 -36.93
N LEU A 181 -34.43 -0.51 -37.23
CA LEU A 181 -34.21 0.02 -38.59
C LEU A 181 -32.90 -0.57 -39.16
N PRO A 182 -32.87 -0.93 -40.46
CA PRO A 182 -31.71 -1.58 -41.08
C PRO A 182 -30.56 -0.61 -41.37
N MET A 183 -29.34 -1.11 -41.14
CA MET A 183 -28.06 -0.53 -41.54
C MET A 183 -27.92 -0.49 -43.06
N THR A 184 -27.69 0.69 -43.64
CA THR A 184 -27.04 0.82 -44.95
C THR A 184 -26.03 1.96 -44.96
N THR A 185 -24.78 1.57 -45.23
CA THR A 185 -23.51 2.26 -45.51
C THR A 185 -23.57 3.64 -46.17
N LEU A 186 -22.75 4.59 -45.70
CA LEU A 186 -21.85 5.38 -46.59
C LEU A 186 -20.67 6.03 -45.83
N MET A 187 -19.46 5.66 -46.23
CA MET A 187 -18.19 6.38 -46.00
C MET A 187 -18.18 7.69 -46.80
N GLN A 188 -17.64 8.78 -46.22
CA GLN A 188 -16.72 9.79 -46.82
C GLN A 188 -16.68 11.11 -45.98
N PRO A 189 -15.72 12.03 -46.21
CA PRO A 189 -14.38 12.07 -45.64
C PRO A 189 -14.22 13.17 -44.55
N ILE A 190 -13.08 13.12 -43.85
CA ILE A 190 -12.62 14.11 -42.88
C ILE A 190 -12.19 15.40 -43.63
N MET A 191 -12.51 16.59 -43.08
CA MET A 191 -11.62 17.76 -42.87
C MET A 191 -12.38 19.09 -42.82
N THR A 192 -12.67 19.61 -41.61
CA THR A 192 -12.35 20.99 -41.16
C THR A 192 -12.89 21.19 -39.74
N ALA A 193 -12.09 20.84 -38.73
CA ALA A 193 -12.38 21.26 -37.36
C ALA A 193 -11.54 22.51 -37.04
N LYS A 194 -12.19 23.67 -37.07
CA LYS A 194 -11.74 24.88 -36.37
C LYS A 194 -11.65 24.53 -34.89
N ALA A 195 -10.44 24.51 -34.33
CA ALA A 195 -10.21 24.22 -32.93
C ALA A 195 -10.79 25.32 -32.04
N THR A 196 -12.06 25.21 -31.69
CA THR A 196 -12.64 25.84 -30.49
C THR A 196 -12.49 24.83 -29.35
N ALA A 197 -11.62 25.14 -28.39
CA ALA A 197 -11.45 24.37 -27.17
C ALA A 197 -12.82 24.19 -26.48
N LYS A 198 -13.33 22.96 -26.53
CA LYS A 198 -14.57 22.58 -25.85
C LYS A 198 -14.20 22.31 -24.39
N THR A 199 -14.53 23.25 -23.51
CA THR A 199 -14.53 23.04 -22.06
C THR A 199 -15.29 21.75 -21.77
N VAL A 200 -14.57 20.71 -21.35
CA VAL A 200 -15.17 19.44 -20.92
C VAL A 200 -15.88 19.71 -19.59
N PRO A 201 -17.16 19.36 -19.44
CA PRO A 201 -17.86 19.52 -18.16
C PRO A 201 -17.12 18.74 -17.07
N GLN A 202 -16.67 19.41 -16.01
CA GLN A 202 -16.14 18.73 -14.84
C GLN A 202 -17.29 17.94 -14.17
N PRO A 203 -17.13 16.64 -13.88
CA PRO A 203 -18.07 15.89 -13.06
C PRO A 203 -18.24 16.58 -11.70
N PRO A 204 -19.39 16.42 -11.01
CA PRO A 204 -19.64 17.10 -9.75
C PRO A 204 -18.54 16.77 -8.75
N VAL A 205 -17.93 17.80 -8.17
CA VAL A 205 -17.07 17.64 -7.01
C VAL A 205 -17.88 16.95 -5.90
N SER A 206 -17.31 15.96 -5.24
CA SER A 206 -17.94 15.35 -4.06
C SER A 206 -18.19 16.46 -3.04
N THR A 207 -19.44 16.62 -2.61
CA THR A 207 -19.85 17.65 -1.63
C THR A 207 -19.08 17.53 -0.32
N VAL A 208 -18.66 16.31 0.03
CA VAL A 208 -17.79 16.02 1.18
C VAL A 208 -16.49 16.79 1.08
N VAL A 209 -15.84 16.71 -0.09
CA VAL A 209 -14.52 17.28 -0.33
C VAL A 209 -14.62 18.81 -0.41
N SER A 210 -15.58 19.32 -1.17
CA SER A 210 -15.77 20.77 -1.35
C SER A 210 -16.15 21.49 -0.06
N ASN A 211 -16.90 20.83 0.83
CA ASN A 211 -17.33 21.43 2.10
C ASN A 211 -16.26 21.33 3.19
N TYR A 212 -15.35 20.36 3.09
CA TYR A 212 -14.38 20.09 4.14
C TYR A 212 -13.01 20.75 3.89
N TYR A 213 -12.46 20.63 2.68
CA TYR A 213 -11.11 21.10 2.36
C TYR A 213 -11.14 22.49 1.74
N ALA A 214 -10.31 23.39 2.26
CA ALA A 214 -10.16 24.75 1.76
C ALA A 214 -9.43 24.81 0.41
N ASP A 215 -8.69 23.76 0.06
CA ASP A 215 -7.95 23.60 -1.20
C ASP A 215 -8.53 22.48 -2.07
N ALA A 216 -9.84 22.23 -1.94
CA ALA A 216 -10.57 21.19 -2.66
C ALA A 216 -10.43 21.33 -4.20
N GLU A 217 -10.31 22.55 -4.70
CA GLU A 217 -10.12 22.85 -6.12
C GLU A 217 -8.80 22.33 -6.69
N LYS A 218 -7.82 22.03 -5.83
CA LYS A 218 -6.52 21.47 -6.24
C LYS A 218 -6.55 19.95 -6.37
N ILE A 219 -7.62 19.29 -5.93
CA ILE A 219 -7.75 17.84 -5.99
C ILE A 219 -8.03 17.45 -7.43
N PRO A 220 -7.17 16.63 -8.06
CA PRO A 220 -7.41 16.16 -9.41
C PRO A 220 -8.75 15.42 -9.52
N GLN A 221 -9.45 15.61 -10.64
CA GLN A 221 -10.80 15.08 -10.82
C GLN A 221 -10.89 13.56 -10.60
N TYR A 222 -9.88 12.81 -11.05
CA TYR A 222 -9.84 11.36 -10.90
C TYR A 222 -9.77 10.89 -9.44
N ALA A 223 -9.40 11.78 -8.50
CA ALA A 223 -9.18 11.46 -7.10
C ALA A 223 -10.32 11.94 -6.19
N VAL A 224 -11.29 12.72 -6.70
CA VAL A 224 -12.31 13.37 -5.88
C VAL A 224 -13.12 12.36 -5.05
N ASP A 225 -13.59 11.29 -5.68
CA ASP A 225 -14.41 10.27 -5.01
C ASP A 225 -13.60 9.46 -3.99
N GLU A 226 -12.37 9.12 -4.35
CA GLU A 226 -11.45 8.37 -3.49
C GLU A 226 -11.02 9.18 -2.26
N VAL A 227 -10.73 10.48 -2.44
CA VAL A 227 -10.47 11.39 -1.31
C VAL A 227 -11.73 11.50 -0.44
N ALA A 228 -12.92 11.62 -1.01
CA ALA A 228 -14.16 11.66 -0.23
C ALA A 228 -14.34 10.39 0.62
N LYS A 229 -14.09 9.20 0.04
CA LYS A 229 -14.11 7.93 0.78
C LYS A 229 -13.07 7.92 1.89
N ALA A 230 -11.82 8.32 1.62
CA ALA A 230 -10.78 8.41 2.66
C ALA A 230 -11.18 9.36 3.79
N THR A 231 -11.79 10.50 3.47
CA THR A 231 -12.28 11.48 4.45
C THR A 231 -13.35 10.84 5.35
N GLN A 232 -14.33 10.14 4.78
CA GLN A 232 -15.41 9.47 5.51
C GLN A 232 -14.94 8.26 6.32
N ALA A 233 -13.92 7.54 5.83
CA ALA A 233 -13.30 6.40 6.49
C ALA A 233 -12.27 6.79 7.57
N ALA A 234 -12.10 8.10 7.81
CA ALA A 234 -11.10 8.66 8.72
C ALA A 234 -9.64 8.26 8.41
N ILE A 235 -9.32 8.05 7.13
CA ILE A 235 -7.97 7.71 6.65
C ILE A 235 -7.11 8.96 6.49
N VAL A 236 -7.72 10.08 6.10
CA VAL A 236 -6.98 11.32 5.87
C VAL A 236 -6.44 11.88 7.18
N VAL A 237 -5.13 12.09 7.24
CA VAL A 237 -4.45 12.80 8.33
C VAL A 237 -3.78 14.07 7.78
N ASN A 238 -4.21 15.21 8.30
CA ASN A 238 -3.79 16.53 7.84
C ASN A 238 -3.18 17.32 9.00
N HIS A 239 -1.89 17.62 8.87
CA HIS A 239 -1.11 18.39 9.85
C HIS A 239 -0.50 19.63 9.20
N PRO A 240 -0.50 20.80 9.86
CA PRO A 240 -1.14 21.06 11.15
C PRO A 240 -2.64 21.38 11.03
N ASN A 241 -3.12 21.73 9.84
CA ASN A 241 -4.49 22.14 9.60
C ASN A 241 -5.28 21.01 8.93
N THR A 242 -6.30 20.49 9.61
CA THR A 242 -7.12 19.39 9.10
C THR A 242 -7.89 19.73 7.84
N ARG A 243 -8.17 21.02 7.59
CA ARG A 243 -8.92 21.52 6.42
C ARG A 243 -8.06 21.79 5.18
N ILE A 244 -6.76 21.52 5.21
CA ILE A 244 -5.88 21.70 4.03
C ILE A 244 -5.26 20.36 3.66
N LEU A 245 -5.58 19.84 2.49
CA LEU A 245 -5.11 18.54 2.04
C LEU A 245 -3.72 18.60 1.38
N ASN A 246 -3.40 19.67 0.65
CA ASN A 246 -2.22 19.79 -0.21
C ASN A 246 -2.08 18.60 -1.18
N PRO A 247 -3.09 18.31 -2.02
CA PRO A 247 -3.17 17.05 -2.78
C PRO A 247 -1.96 16.79 -3.67
N ASN A 248 -1.43 17.84 -4.31
CA ASN A 248 -0.33 17.74 -5.27
C ASN A 248 1.07 17.86 -4.64
N GLN A 249 1.16 18.00 -3.32
CA GLN A 249 2.44 18.02 -2.62
C GLN A 249 2.98 16.60 -2.41
N ALA A 250 4.30 16.42 -2.48
CA ALA A 250 4.95 15.17 -2.12
C ALA A 250 4.61 14.76 -0.68
N ALA A 251 4.20 13.51 -0.48
CA ALA A 251 3.89 12.97 0.83
C ALA A 251 5.19 12.67 1.60
N THR A 252 5.23 13.14 2.85
CA THR A 252 6.35 12.82 3.75
C THR A 252 6.18 11.42 4.35
N ARG A 253 7.27 10.84 4.87
CA ARG A 253 7.26 9.55 5.57
C ARG A 253 6.28 9.54 6.74
N GLY A 254 6.21 10.64 7.51
CA GLY A 254 5.22 10.80 8.58
C GLY A 254 3.78 10.84 8.07
N ALA A 255 3.52 11.49 6.93
CA ALA A 255 2.19 11.48 6.30
C ALA A 255 1.78 10.09 5.80
N VAL A 256 2.67 9.39 5.10
CA VAL A 256 2.43 8.03 4.63
C VAL A 256 2.18 7.08 5.79
N ALA A 257 3.00 7.16 6.86
CA ALA A 257 2.79 6.37 8.08
C ALA A 257 1.42 6.63 8.70
N ALA A 258 0.99 7.89 8.78
CA ALA A 258 -0.32 8.24 9.32
C ALA A 258 -1.47 7.68 8.47
N PHE A 259 -1.39 7.79 7.13
CA PHE A 259 -2.43 7.25 6.24
C PHE A 259 -2.51 5.73 6.30
N VAL A 260 -1.37 5.03 6.24
CA VAL A 260 -1.29 3.56 6.33
C VAL A 260 -1.81 3.08 7.67
N HIS A 261 -1.44 3.77 8.76
CA HIS A 261 -1.97 3.46 10.09
C HIS A 261 -3.48 3.58 10.12
N GLN A 262 -4.05 4.71 9.68
CA GLN A 262 -5.51 4.88 9.70
C GLN A 262 -6.24 3.88 8.80
N ALA A 263 -5.67 3.55 7.64
CA ALA A 263 -6.20 2.50 6.77
C ALA A 263 -6.24 1.14 7.49
N LEU A 264 -5.18 0.76 8.20
CA LEU A 264 -5.16 -0.49 8.96
C LEU A 264 -6.10 -0.48 10.18
N VAL A 265 -6.29 0.68 10.83
CA VAL A 265 -7.33 0.86 11.87
C VAL A 265 -8.72 0.64 11.27
N ASN A 266 -8.99 1.21 10.10
CA ASN A 266 -10.27 1.04 9.40
C ASN A 266 -10.54 -0.44 9.07
N GLN A 267 -9.48 -1.21 8.78
CA GLN A 267 -9.55 -2.67 8.55
C GLN A 267 -9.60 -3.50 9.85
N GLY A 268 -9.64 -2.88 11.02
CA GLY A 268 -9.62 -3.59 12.32
C GLY A 268 -8.30 -4.31 12.62
N ARG A 269 -7.21 -3.95 11.93
CA ARG A 269 -5.88 -4.59 12.05
C ARG A 269 -4.92 -3.85 12.98
N LEU A 270 -5.26 -2.61 13.35
CA LEU A 270 -4.54 -1.80 14.34
C LEU A 270 -5.50 -1.17 15.32
N GLU A 271 -5.01 -0.94 16.53
CA GLU A 271 -5.72 -0.12 17.52
C GLU A 271 -5.76 1.36 17.09
N PRO A 272 -6.89 2.05 17.25
CA PRO A 272 -6.96 3.48 17.02
C PRO A 272 -6.01 4.26 17.95
N ILE A 273 -5.41 5.33 17.45
CA ILE A 273 -4.70 6.28 18.32
C ILE A 273 -5.70 6.85 19.34
N LYS A 274 -5.28 6.90 20.61
CA LYS A 274 -6.08 7.43 21.72
C LYS A 274 -6.52 8.88 21.45
N SER A 275 -7.78 9.18 21.73
CA SER A 275 -8.39 10.52 21.65
C SER A 275 -7.63 11.59 22.46
N THR A 276 -6.95 11.17 23.52
CA THR A 276 -6.17 12.05 24.40
C THR A 276 -4.80 12.42 23.85
N THR A 277 -4.32 11.74 22.80
CA THR A 277 -3.03 12.05 22.16
C THR A 277 -3.20 13.19 21.15
N ALA A 278 -2.27 14.16 21.15
CA ALA A 278 -2.32 15.32 20.25
C ALA A 278 -2.42 14.94 18.77
N ALA A 279 -1.79 13.82 18.36
CA ALA A 279 -1.84 13.31 16.99
C ALA A 279 -3.26 12.99 16.50
N SER A 280 -4.17 12.62 17.41
CA SER A 280 -5.56 12.31 17.06
C SER A 280 -6.32 13.53 16.52
N ASN A 281 -5.89 14.75 16.87
CA ASN A 281 -6.49 15.98 16.37
C ASN A 281 -6.25 16.22 14.88
N TYR A 282 -5.28 15.51 14.27
CA TYR A 282 -4.97 15.63 12.85
C TYR A 282 -5.73 14.62 11.99
N ILE A 283 -6.46 13.67 12.59
CA ILE A 283 -7.28 12.69 11.88
C ILE A 283 -8.57 13.36 11.43
N VAL A 284 -8.77 13.43 10.12
CA VAL A 284 -9.96 14.00 9.49
C VAL A 284 -11.13 13.03 9.62
N GLY A 285 -12.36 13.55 9.76
CA GLY A 285 -13.57 12.73 9.76
C GLY A 285 -13.84 11.97 11.07
N ARG A 286 -12.92 12.02 12.05
CA ARG A 286 -13.16 11.46 13.39
C ARG A 286 -14.11 12.38 14.16
N SER A 287 -15.29 11.88 14.50
CA SER A 287 -16.15 12.50 15.51
C SER A 287 -15.37 12.55 16.83
N LYS A 288 -15.16 13.75 17.39
CA LYS A 288 -14.61 13.91 18.75
C LYS A 288 -15.65 13.38 19.73
N ILE A 289 -15.70 12.07 19.92
CA ILE A 289 -16.49 11.47 20.99
C ILE A 289 -15.81 11.93 22.28
N SER A 290 -16.49 12.73 23.10
CA SER A 290 -16.06 12.94 24.47
C SER A 290 -16.07 11.59 25.16
N ASP A 291 -14.97 11.20 25.77
CA ASP A 291 -14.82 9.95 26.54
C ASP A 291 -15.65 9.97 27.85
N SER A 292 -16.89 10.46 27.83
CA SER A 292 -17.76 10.58 28.98
C SER A 292 -18.67 9.36 29.21
N ASN A 293 -18.63 8.33 28.35
CA ASN A 293 -19.52 7.16 28.47
C ASN A 293 -18.82 5.84 28.86
N VAL A 294 -17.59 5.87 29.40
CA VAL A 294 -16.91 4.66 29.93
C VAL A 294 -16.96 4.56 31.47
N GLN A 295 -17.66 5.48 32.16
CA GLN A 295 -17.91 5.36 33.62
C GLN A 295 -19.40 5.37 33.96
N THR A 296 -20.14 4.35 33.53
CA THR A 296 -21.30 3.85 34.30
C THR A 296 -21.69 2.47 33.77
N GLN A 297 -21.01 1.44 34.23
CA GLN A 297 -21.51 0.06 34.37
C GLN A 297 -20.41 -0.80 35.01
N GLN A 298 -20.14 -0.56 36.30
CA GLN A 298 -19.79 -1.55 37.32
C GLN A 298 -20.30 -1.04 38.66
#